data_AF-A0A344UUE1-F1
#
_entry.id   AF-A0A344UUE1-F1
#
_cell.length_a   1.000
_cell.length_b   1.000
_cell.length_c   1.000
_cell.angle_alpha   90.00
_cell.angle_beta   90.00
_cell.angle_gamma   90.00
#
_symmetry.space_group_name_H-M   'P 1'
#
loop_
_entity.id
_entity.type
_entity.pdbx_description
1 polymer ?
#
loop_
_entity_poly.entity_id
_entity_poly.type
_entity_poly.pdbx_seq_one_letter_code
_entity_poly.pdbx_strand_id
1 'polypeptide(L)' 'MTAGERLRRLRGLWRDLTGESAYEHYLVRHRLEHPDHEPMGERQFWRERARLAENDVAGGCC' A
#
# COMPACT_ATOMS: atom_id res chain seq x y z
N MET A 1 3.25 -29.54 -3.97
CA MET A 1 2.62 -28.29 -3.49
C MET A 1 1.18 -28.57 -3.11
N THR A 2 0.88 -28.56 -1.82
CA THR A 2 -0.44 -28.88 -1.29
C THR A 2 -1.39 -27.68 -1.42
N ALA A 3 -2.71 -27.93 -1.40
CA ALA A 3 -3.72 -26.88 -1.52
C ALA A 3 -3.58 -25.80 -0.42
N GLY A 4 -3.15 -26.19 0.79
CA GLY A 4 -2.92 -25.28 1.91
C GLY A 4 -1.75 -24.30 1.71
N GLU A 5 -0.67 -24.74 1.06
CA GLU A 5 0.46 -23.85 0.73
C GLU A 5 0.09 -22.84 -0.36
N ARG A 6 -0.74 -23.25 -1.31
CA ARG A 6 -1.25 -22.37 -2.38
C ARG A 6 -2.16 -21.27 -1.82
N LEU A 7 -3.05 -21.61 -0.90
CA LEU A 7 -3.92 -20.63 -0.22
C LEU A 7 -3.12 -19.59 0.58
N ARG A 8 -2.05 -20.00 1.28
CA ARG A 8 -1.17 -19.08 2.01
C ARG A 8 -0.42 -18.12 1.08
N ARG A 9 0.09 -18.63 -0.04
CA ARG A 9 0.73 -17.80 -1.07
C ARG A 9 -0.25 -16.87 -1.75
N LEU A 10 -1.44 -17.36 -2.12
CA LEU A 10 -2.48 -16.53 -2.71
C LEU A 10 -2.90 -15.43 -1.75
N ARG A 11 -3.10 -15.72 -0.47
CA ARG A 11 -3.45 -14.72 0.54
C ARG A 11 -2.34 -13.68 0.73
N GLY A 12 -1.07 -14.09 0.73
CA GLY A 12 0.06 -13.15 0.77
C GLY A 12 0.09 -12.24 -0.46
N LEU A 13 -0.08 -12.81 -1.65
CA LEU A 13 -0.16 -12.07 -2.90
C LEU A 13 -1.39 -11.16 -2.95
N TRP A 14 -2.54 -11.62 -2.47
CA TRP A 14 -3.77 -10.83 -2.36
C TRP A 14 -3.57 -9.69 -1.37
N ARG A 15 -2.89 -9.90 -0.23
CA ARG A 15 -2.61 -8.82 0.73
C ARG A 15 -1.69 -7.74 0.17
N ASP A 16 -0.75 -8.14 -0.68
CA ASP A 16 0.14 -7.26 -1.43
C ASP A 16 -0.60 -6.52 -2.57
N LEU A 17 -1.46 -7.23 -3.32
CA LEU A 17 -2.23 -6.70 -4.46
C LEU A 17 -3.43 -5.84 -4.05
N THR A 18 -4.19 -6.24 -3.03
CA THR A 18 -5.38 -5.53 -2.52
C THR A 18 -4.98 -4.27 -1.74
N GLY A 19 -3.68 -4.10 -1.47
CA GLY A 19 -3.15 -2.95 -0.78
C GLY A 19 -3.48 -2.95 0.71
N GLU A 20 -4.01 -4.02 1.30
CA GLU A 20 -4.16 -4.12 2.77
C GLU A 20 -2.80 -3.99 3.49
N SER A 21 -1.70 -4.39 2.85
CA SER A 21 -0.33 -4.14 3.33
C SER A 21 0.33 -2.89 2.74
N ALA A 22 -0.41 -2.00 2.06
CA ALA A 22 0.15 -0.77 1.49
C ALA A 22 0.73 0.15 2.57
N TYR A 23 0.10 0.19 3.75
CA TYR A 23 0.62 0.95 4.88
C TYR A 23 1.89 0.32 5.47
N GLU A 24 1.93 -1.01 5.65
CA GLU A 24 3.14 -1.72 6.10
C GLU A 24 4.31 -1.51 5.13
N HIS A 25 4.05 -1.60 3.83
CA HIS A 25 5.05 -1.35 2.79
C HIS A 25 5.51 0.12 2.78
N TYR A 26 4.61 1.08 2.99
CA TYR A 26 4.96 2.49 3.19
C TYR A 26 5.90 2.66 4.39
N LEU A 27 5.62 2.02 5.53
CA LEU A 27 6.48 2.11 6.71
C LEU A 27 7.88 1.52 6.48
N VAL A 28 7.98 0.37 5.81
CA VAL A 28 9.27 -0.24 5.46
C VAL A 28 10.07 0.71 4.57
N ARG A 29 9.43 1.27 3.54
CA ARG A 29 10.08 2.21 2.62
C ARG A 29 10.48 3.50 3.34
N HIS A 30 9.59 4.06 4.15
CA HIS A 30 9.83 5.28 4.91
C HIS A 30 10.99 5.13 5.89
N ARG A 31 11.12 3.96 6.55
CA ARG A 31 12.28 3.68 7.43
C ARG A 31 13.60 3.55 6.68
N LEU A 32 13.58 3.11 5.41
CA LEU A 32 14.77 3.02 4.57
C LEU A 32 15.18 4.40 4.01
N GLU A 33 14.20 5.19 3.56
CA GLU A 33 14.45 6.49 2.91
C GLU A 33 14.63 7.63 3.93
N HIS A 34 13.92 7.56 5.05
CA HIS A 34 13.86 8.61 6.08
C HIS A 34 13.96 8.00 7.49
N PRO A 35 15.16 7.55 7.90
CA PRO A 35 15.37 6.98 9.23
C PRO A 35 15.16 8.00 10.37
N ASP A 36 15.19 9.30 10.06
CA ASP A 36 15.10 10.41 11.03
C ASP A 36 13.69 11.05 11.11
N HIS A 37 12.72 10.55 10.33
CA HIS A 37 11.38 11.13 10.26
C HIS A 37 10.32 10.15 10.79
N GLU A 38 9.36 10.65 11.56
CA GLU A 38 8.23 9.83 11.99
C GLU A 38 7.29 9.57 10.82
N PRO A 39 6.93 8.29 10.55
CA PRO A 39 6.04 7.97 9.45
C PRO A 39 4.67 8.58 9.66
N MET A 40 4.01 8.96 8.57
CA MET A 40 2.62 9.41 8.61
C MET A 40 1.72 8.29 9.14
N GLY A 41 0.77 8.64 10.02
CA GLY A 41 -0.18 7.68 10.56
C GLY A 41 -1.10 7.07 9.49
N GLU A 42 -1.58 5.86 9.73
CA GLU A 42 -2.38 5.04 8.80
C GLU A 42 -3.58 5.80 8.18
N ARG A 43 -4.34 6.53 9.00
CA ARG A 43 -5.47 7.34 8.53
C ARG A 43 -5.07 8.45 7.57
N GLN A 44 -3.90 9.06 7.77
CA GLN A 44 -3.39 10.11 6.90
C GLN A 44 -2.91 9.51 5.57
N PHE A 45 -2.22 8.37 5.62
CA PHE A 45 -1.80 7.62 4.44
C PHE A 45 -3.00 7.27 3.54
N TRP A 46 -4.09 6.75 4.13
CA TRP A 46 -5.30 6.44 3.36
C TRP A 46 -5.99 7.66 2.79
N ARG A 47 -6.01 8.77 3.54
CA ARG A 47 -6.58 10.04 3.05
C ARG A 47 -5.77 10.59 1.88
N GLU A 48 -4.44 10.61 1.97
CA GLU A 48 -3.59 11.08 0.87
C GLU A 48 -3.70 10.15 -0.35
N ARG A 49 -3.78 8.85 -0.14
CA ARG A 49 -4.01 7.90 -1.25
C ARG A 49 -5.36 8.09 -1.92
N ALA A 50 -6.42 8.35 -1.15
CA ALA A 50 -7.72 8.70 -1.71
C ALA A 50 -7.65 10.02 -2.51
N ARG A 51 -6.93 11.03 -1.99
CA ARG A 51 -6.64 12.28 -2.68
C ARG A 51 -5.86 12.10 -3.97
N LEU A 52 -4.89 11.20 -3.99
CA LEU A 52 -4.17 10.88 -5.20
C LEU A 52 -5.09 10.19 -6.19
N ALA A 53 -5.92 9.23 -5.76
CA ALA A 53 -6.86 8.54 -6.64
C ALA A 53 -7.94 9.46 -7.26
N GLU A 54 -8.43 10.45 -6.52
CA GLU A 54 -9.35 11.48 -7.06
C GLU A 54 -8.65 12.43 -8.05
N ASN A 55 -7.36 12.74 -7.85
CA ASN A 55 -6.59 13.61 -8.74
C ASN A 55 -6.00 12.87 -9.97
N ASP A 56 -5.72 11.57 -9.86
CA ASP A 56 -5.15 10.74 -10.95
C ASP A 56 -6.17 10.48 -12.08
N VAL A 57 -7.47 10.61 -11.79
CA VAL A 57 -8.57 10.55 -12.79
C VAL A 57 -8.69 11.86 -13.59
N ALA A 58 -8.02 12.95 -13.19
CA ALA A 58 -8.03 14.21 -13.94
C ALA A 58 -7.07 14.24 -15.15
N GLY A 59 -6.47 13.10 -15.53
CA GLY A 59 -5.65 12.97 -16.74
C GLY A 59 -6.45 12.86 -18.06
N GLY A 60 -7.78 12.99 -18.01
CA GLY A 60 -8.66 12.90 -19.18
C GLY A 60 -9.29 14.24 -19.57
N CYS A 61 -8.49 15.21 -20.03
CA CYS A 61 -9.01 16.29 -20.88
C CYS A 61 -7.90 16.95 -21.69
N CYS A 62 -7.63 16.36 -22.85
CA CYS A 62 -7.45 17.00 -24.16
C CYS A 62 -7.66 15.92 -25.22
#